data_AF-A0A257AJ90-F1
#
_entry.id   AF-A0A257AJ90-F1
#
_cell.length_a   1.000
_cell.length_b   1.000
_cell.length_c   1.000
_cell.angle_alpha   90.00
_cell.angle_beta   90.00
_cell.angle_gamma   90.00
#
_symmetry.space_group_name_H-M   'P 1'
#
loop_
_entity.id
_entity.type
_entity.pdbx_description
1 polymer ?
#
loop_
_entity_poly.entity_id
_entity_poly.type
_entity_poly.pdbx_seq_one_letter_code
_entity_poly.pdbx_strand_id
1 'polypeptide(L)'
;MVRRLSSYFPGILSVIVAILLLYFSFQTFKTGDIVSGIILIASMIIAGLIVVVGLGIGLAYEPEIRSISASEDRSEEILKIYVARQKAMLEQLDECVELLKEIRDLLKGVGQ
;
A
#
# COMPACT_ATOMS: atom_id res chain seq x y z
N MET A 1 -0.32 -12.13 -7.05
CA MET A 1 -0.04 -11.77 -8.46
C MET A 1 -0.51 -10.36 -8.83
N VAL A 2 -1.73 -9.95 -8.42
CA VAL A 2 -2.31 -8.61 -8.69
C VAL A 2 -1.49 -7.43 -8.17
N ARG A 3 -0.83 -7.56 -7.00
CA ARG A 3 -0.07 -6.47 -6.35
C ARG A 3 1.22 -6.06 -7.10
N ARG A 4 1.86 -6.97 -7.84
CA ARG A 4 3.01 -6.63 -8.72
C ARG A 4 2.59 -5.82 -9.94
N LEU A 5 1.38 -6.06 -10.46
CA LEU A 5 0.83 -5.33 -11.61
C LEU A 5 0.59 -3.85 -11.27
N SER A 6 0.22 -3.55 -10.02
CA SER A 6 0.01 -2.19 -9.50
C SER A 6 1.28 -1.34 -9.46
N SER A 7 2.48 -1.93 -9.38
CA SER A 7 3.74 -1.17 -9.32
C SER A 7 4.19 -0.64 -10.69
N TYR A 8 3.84 -1.36 -11.76
CA TYR A 8 4.11 -0.94 -13.13
C TYR A 8 3.07 0.04 -13.68
N PHE A 9 1.91 0.15 -13.01
CA PHE A 9 0.84 1.07 -13.37
C PHE A 9 1.31 2.52 -13.56
N PRO A 10 2.08 3.15 -12.66
CA PRO A 10 2.54 4.53 -12.86
C PRO A 10 3.47 4.70 -14.07
N GLY A 11 4.38 3.76 -14.32
CA GLY A 11 5.31 3.81 -15.45
C GLY A 11 4.64 3.53 -16.80
N ILE A 12 3.70 2.58 -16.85
CA ILE A 12 2.92 2.29 -18.06
C ILE A 12 1.96 3.44 -18.36
N LEU A 13 1.29 3.98 -17.33
CA LEU A 13 0.37 5.11 -17.47
C LEU A 13 1.10 6.37 -17.95
N SER A 14 2.31 6.66 -17.44
CA SER A 14 3.08 7.83 -17.89
C SER A 14 3.45 7.75 -19.37
N VAL A 15 3.79 6.56 -19.87
CA VAL A 15 4.11 6.36 -21.29
C VAL A 15 2.85 6.55 -22.15
N ILE A 16 1.71 6.02 -21.73
CA ILE A 16 0.43 6.20 -22.43
C ILE A 16 0.04 7.69 -22.49
N VAL A 17 0.17 8.41 -21.37
CA VAL A 17 -0.13 9.85 -21.30
C VAL A 17 0.81 10.66 -22.20
N ALA A 18 2.10 10.34 -22.23
CA ALA A 18 3.07 11.00 -23.10
C ALA A 18 2.75 10.79 -24.60
N ILE A 19 2.36 9.57 -24.98
CA ILE A 19 1.94 9.25 -26.35
C ILE A 19 0.68 10.01 -26.75
N LEU A 20 -0.32 10.09 -25.85
CA LEU A 20 -1.57 10.82 -26.10
C LEU A 20 -1.33 12.33 -26.24
N LEU A 21 -0.46 12.90 -25.41
CA LEU A 21 -0.07 14.32 -25.50
C LEU A 21 0.58 14.64 -26.85
N LEU A 22 1.52 13.80 -27.28
CA LEU A 22 2.17 13.95 -28.58
C LEU A 22 1.17 13.80 -29.72
N TYR A 23 0.30 12.79 -29.67
CA TYR A 23 -0.73 12.57 -30.68
C TYR A 23 -1.66 13.78 -30.84
N PHE A 24 -2.11 14.38 -29.73
CA PHE A 24 -2.96 15.57 -29.75
C PHE A 24 -2.22 16.81 -30.29
N SER A 25 -0.94 16.97 -29.94
CA SER A 25 -0.10 18.03 -30.51
C SER A 25 0.07 17.88 -32.02
N PHE A 26 0.28 16.66 -32.53
CA PHE A 26 0.37 16.42 -33.97
C PHE A 26 -0.95 16.69 -34.69
N GLN A 27 -2.10 16.37 -34.08
CA GLN A 27 -3.41 16.66 -34.66
C GLN A 27 -3.72 18.16 -34.73
N THR A 28 -3.16 18.95 -33.80
CA THR A 28 -3.36 20.40 -33.73
C THR A 28 -2.40 21.17 -34.64
N PHE A 29 -1.38 20.50 -35.19
CA PHE A 29 -0.40 21.11 -36.08
C PHE A 29 -1.06 21.52 -37.41
N LYS A 30 -1.21 22.82 -37.63
CA LYS A 30 -1.62 23.40 -38.91
C LYS A 30 -0.39 23.96 -39.60
N THR A 31 -0.08 23.43 -40.78
CA THR A 31 1.07 23.85 -41.58
C THR A 31 0.96 25.34 -41.91
N GLY A 32 1.91 26.14 -41.38
CA GLY A 32 1.97 27.59 -41.60
C GLY A 32 1.81 28.46 -40.34
N ASP A 33 1.45 27.88 -39.19
CA ASP A 33 1.34 28.63 -37.93
C ASP A 33 2.56 28.39 -37.02
N ILE A 34 3.35 29.46 -36.81
CA ILE A 34 4.54 29.44 -35.94
C ILE A 34 4.16 29.06 -34.50
N VAL A 35 2.95 29.43 -34.05
CA VAL A 35 2.44 29.10 -32.72
C VAL A 35 2.30 27.58 -32.56
N SER A 36 1.84 26.88 -33.61
CA SER A 36 1.71 25.42 -33.58
C SER A 36 3.05 24.69 -33.51
N GLY A 37 4.10 25.25 -34.14
CA GLY A 37 5.46 24.72 -34.05
C GLY A 37 6.07 24.85 -32.65
N ILE A 38 5.83 25.97 -31.97
CA ILE A 38 6.28 26.18 -30.59
C ILE A 38 5.58 25.20 -29.64
N ILE A 39 4.27 25.00 -29.82
CA ILE A 39 3.48 24.05 -29.01
C ILE A 39 3.98 22.62 -29.20
N LEU A 40 4.37 22.23 -30.41
CA LEU A 40 4.90 20.89 -30.70
C LEU A 40 6.26 20.65 -30.02
N ILE A 41 7.16 21.65 -30.07
CA ILE A 41 8.46 21.56 -29.38
C ILE A 41 8.26 21.50 -27.86
N ALA A 42 7.37 22.32 -27.33
CA ALA A 42 7.04 22.33 -25.90
C ALA A 42 6.44 21.00 -25.44
N SER A 43 5.52 20.41 -26.21
CA SER A 43 4.92 19.13 -25.84
C SER A 43 5.91 17.97 -25.91
N MET A 44 6.88 18.02 -26.83
CA MET A 44 7.95 17.02 -26.91
C MET A 44 8.84 17.02 -25.66
N ILE A 45 9.17 18.21 -25.13
CA ILE A 45 9.93 18.37 -23.89
C ILE A 45 9.13 17.83 -22.69
N ILE A 46 7.85 18.21 -22.59
CA ILE A 46 6.97 17.80 -21.49
C ILE A 46 6.74 16.28 -21.51
N ALA A 47 6.50 15.70 -22.70
CA ALA A 47 6.32 14.26 -22.87
C ALA A 47 7.57 13.48 -22.43
N GLY A 48 8.76 13.95 -22.82
CA GLY A 48 10.01 13.34 -22.38
C GLY A 48 10.17 13.36 -20.86
N LEU A 49 9.81 14.47 -20.21
CA LEU A 49 9.93 14.64 -18.76
C LEU A 49 8.96 13.72 -18.01
N ILE A 50 7.72 13.59 -18.49
CA ILE A 50 6.71 12.67 -17.94
C ILE A 50 7.18 11.22 -18.01
N VAL A 51 7.81 10.80 -19.11
CA VAL A 51 8.34 9.44 -19.26
C VAL A 51 9.48 9.18 -18.27
N VAL A 52 10.44 10.10 -18.15
CA VAL A 52 11.58 9.94 -17.22
C VAL A 52 11.11 9.88 -15.76
N VAL A 53 10.20 10.77 -15.36
CA VAL A 53 9.65 10.79 -14.00
C VAL A 53 8.81 9.55 -13.72
N GLY A 54 7.94 9.16 -14.65
CA GLY A 54 7.08 7.98 -14.47
C GLY A 54 7.85 6.66 -14.41
N LEU A 55 8.89 6.49 -15.23
CA LEU A 55 9.78 5.33 -15.14
C LEU A 55 10.65 5.38 -13.87
N GLY A 56 11.16 6.56 -13.49
CA GLY A 56 11.93 6.73 -12.26
C GLY A 56 11.14 6.36 -11.01
N ILE A 57 9.87 6.81 -10.93
CA ILE A 57 8.96 6.44 -9.84
C ILE A 57 8.62 4.94 -9.91
N GLY A 58 8.28 4.41 -11.09
CA GLY A 58 7.94 2.99 -11.25
C GLY A 58 9.06 2.04 -10.79
N LEU A 59 10.32 2.36 -11.12
CA LEU A 59 11.49 1.59 -10.71
C LEU A 59 11.86 1.80 -9.23
N ALA A 60 11.61 2.98 -8.68
CA ALA A 60 11.84 3.29 -7.27
C ALA A 60 10.84 2.60 -6.31
N TYR A 61 9.63 2.29 -6.77
CA TYR A 61 8.63 1.52 -6.01
C TYR A 61 8.92 0.01 -5.96
N GLU A 62 9.69 -0.51 -6.92
CA GLU A 62 10.04 -1.93 -7.01
C GLU A 62 10.84 -2.49 -5.81
N PRO A 63 11.82 -1.76 -5.22
CA PRO A 63 12.47 -2.19 -3.98
C PRO A 63 11.57 -2.11 -2.74
N GLU A 64 10.61 -1.17 -2.68
CA GLU A 64 9.74 -0.97 -1.51
C GLU A 64 8.75 -2.14 -1.31
N ILE A 65 8.26 -2.72 -2.41
CA ILE A 65 7.36 -3.89 -2.36
C ILE A 65 8.06 -5.14 -1.81
N ARG A 66 9.37 -5.31 -2.06
CA ARG A 66 10.15 -6.42 -1.48
C ARG A 66 10.36 -6.26 0.02
N SER A 67 10.52 -5.04 0.53
CA SER A 67 10.60 -4.80 1.98
C SER A 67 9.26 -5.03 2.68
N ILE A 68 8.13 -4.70 2.02
CA ILE A 68 6.80 -4.90 2.60
C ILE A 68 6.50 -6.40 2.76
N SER A 69 6.84 -7.25 1.77
CA SER A 69 6.60 -8.70 1.91
C SER A 69 7.39 -9.35 3.06
N ALA A 70 8.59 -8.86 3.36
CA ALA A 70 9.37 -9.34 4.50
C ALA A 70 8.80 -8.86 5.86
N SER A 71 8.08 -7.73 5.88
CA SER A 71 7.38 -7.22 7.06
C SER A 71 6.05 -7.94 7.32
N GLU A 72 5.39 -8.42 6.27
CA GLU A 72 4.13 -9.17 6.34
C GLU A 72 4.35 -10.53 7.05
N ASP A 73 5.44 -11.23 6.73
CA ASP A 73 5.85 -12.49 7.38
C ASP A 73 6.12 -12.32 8.89
N ARG A 74 6.81 -11.24 9.28
CA ARG A 74 7.04 -10.92 10.71
C ARG A 74 5.76 -10.56 11.44
N SER A 75 4.80 -9.96 10.74
CA SER A 75 3.53 -9.54 11.34
C SER A 75 2.68 -10.76 11.70
N GLU A 76 2.66 -11.79 10.85
CA GLU A 76 1.97 -13.05 11.14
C GLU A 76 2.57 -13.81 12.33
N GLU A 77 3.89 -13.81 12.47
CA GLU A 77 4.57 -14.46 13.59
C GLU A 77 4.27 -13.75 14.92
N ILE A 78 4.29 -12.41 14.92
CA ILE A 78 3.91 -11.60 16.08
C ILE A 78 2.43 -11.85 16.45
N LEU A 79 1.53 -11.90 15.46
CA LEU A 79 0.11 -12.19 15.68
C LEU A 79 -0.12 -13.54 16.36
N LYS A 80 0.59 -14.60 15.92
CA LYS A 80 0.49 -15.94 16.55
C LYS A 80 0.91 -15.92 18.02
N ILE A 81 2.00 -15.21 18.33
CA ILE A 81 2.49 -15.07 19.71
C ILE A 81 1.48 -14.28 20.57
N TYR A 82 0.91 -13.20 20.03
CA TYR A 82 -0.11 -12.41 20.73
C TYR A 82 -1.38 -13.21 21.00
N VAL A 83 -1.85 -14.02 20.05
CA VAL A 83 -3.03 -14.89 20.24
C VAL A 83 -2.76 -15.93 21.33
N ALA A 84 -1.59 -16.58 21.31
CA ALA A 84 -1.20 -17.53 22.36
C ALA A 84 -1.18 -16.87 23.74
N ARG A 85 -0.63 -15.65 23.83
CA ARG A 85 -0.60 -14.86 25.07
C ARG A 85 -1.98 -14.49 25.57
N GLN A 86 -2.89 -14.05 24.69
CA GLN A 86 -4.26 -13.71 25.06
C GLN A 86 -5.02 -14.92 25.57
N LYS A 87 -4.81 -16.10 24.98
CA LYS A 87 -5.42 -17.35 25.44
C LYS A 87 -4.97 -17.71 26.86
N ALA A 88 -3.67 -17.61 27.14
CA ALA A 88 -3.16 -17.84 28.49
C ALA A 88 -3.69 -16.82 29.52
N MET A 89 -3.87 -15.57 29.11
CA MET A 89 -4.42 -14.52 29.98
C MET A 89 -5.89 -14.73 30.30
N LEU A 90 -6.67 -15.27 29.34
CA LEU A 90 -8.06 -15.68 29.56
C LEU A 90 -8.17 -16.83 30.55
N GLU A 91 -7.31 -17.84 30.42
CA GLU A 91 -7.27 -18.98 31.34
C GLU A 91 -6.96 -18.56 32.78
N GLN A 92 -6.01 -17.64 32.97
CA GLN A 92 -5.72 -17.03 34.28
C GLN A 92 -6.92 -16.22 34.83
N LEU A 93 -7.69 -15.57 33.95
CA LEU A 93 -8.86 -14.82 34.37
C LEU A 93 -9.98 -15.75 34.86
N ASP A 94 -10.17 -16.89 34.19
CA ASP A 94 -11.15 -17.90 34.58
C ASP A 94 -10.79 -18.50 35.95
N GLU A 95 -9.50 -18.80 36.19
CA GLU A 95 -9.02 -19.27 37.48
C GLU A 95 -9.25 -18.22 38.60
N CYS A 96 -8.97 -16.95 38.33
CA CYS A 96 -9.31 -15.86 39.25
C CYS A 96 -10.81 -15.78 39.56
N VAL A 97 -11.68 -15.99 38.56
CA VAL A 97 -13.13 -16.00 38.76
C VAL A 97 -13.57 -17.19 39.62
N GLU A 98 -12.96 -18.36 39.44
CA GLU A 98 -13.22 -19.54 40.25
C GLU A 98 -12.84 -19.31 41.72
N LEU A 99 -11.65 -18.79 41.98
CA LEU A 99 -11.21 -18.43 43.33
C LEU A 99 -12.15 -17.41 44.00
N LEU A 100 -12.60 -16.41 43.26
CA LEU A 100 -13.57 -15.43 43.77
C LEU A 100 -14.92 -16.07 44.10
N LYS A 101 -15.38 -17.07 43.33
CA LYS A 101 -16.60 -17.81 43.64
C LYS A 101 -16.42 -18.65 44.89
N GLU A 102 -15.30 -19.36 45.06
CA GLU A 102 -15.01 -20.12 46.26
C GLU A 102 -15.00 -19.24 47.51
N ILE A 103 -14.32 -18.08 47.46
CA ILE A 103 -14.30 -17.11 48.57
C ILE A 103 -15.72 -16.63 48.88
N ARG A 104 -16.51 -16.29 47.85
CA ARG A 104 -17.91 -15.86 48.01
C ARG A 104 -18.76 -16.96 48.66
N ASP A 105 -18.58 -18.20 48.25
CA ASP A 105 -19.39 -19.32 48.73
C ASP A 105 -19.00 -19.69 50.17
N LEU A 106 -17.71 -19.60 50.53
CA LEU A 106 -17.24 -19.66 51.92
C LEU A 106 -17.86 -18.55 52.78
N LEU A 107 -17.86 -17.30 52.31
CA LEU A 107 -18.46 -16.18 53.04
C LEU A 107 -19.98 -16.33 53.20
N LYS A 108 -20.68 -16.86 52.20
CA LYS A 108 -22.12 -17.16 52.31
C LYS A 108 -22.39 -18.32 53.27
N GLY A 109 -21.53 -19.32 53.31
CA GLY A 109 -21.65 -20.46 54.23
C GLY A 109 -21.42 -20.10 55.70
N VAL A 110 -20.67 -19.04 55.98
CA VAL A 110 -20.43 -18.51 57.34
C VAL A 110 -21.57 -17.60 57.84
N GLY A 111 -22.45 -17.15 56.94
CA GLY A 111 -23.59 -16.26 57.26
C GLY A 111 -24.88 -16.98 57.68
N GLN A 112 -24.88 -18.31 57.78
CA GLN A 112 -25.93 -19.13 58.39
C GLN A 112 -25.48 -19.65 59.76
#